data_AF-A0A5K0ZDI8-F1
#
_entry.id   AF-A0A5K0ZDI8-F1
#
_cell.length_a   1.000
_cell.length_b   1.000
_cell.length_c   1.000
_cell.angle_alpha   90.00
_cell.angle_beta   90.00
_cell.angle_gamma   90.00
#
_symmetry.space_group_name_H-M   'P 1'
#
loop_
_entity.id
_entity.type
_entity.pdbx_description
1 polymer ?
#
loop_
_entity_poly.entity_id
_entity_poly.type
_entity_poly.pdbx_seq_one_letter_code
_entity_poly.pdbx_strand_id
1 'polypeptide(L)' 'VYIFQGKAEGCVAFLVNTDKRNNATVQFHGTSYNLPAHSISILGDCKDEIYNTAK' A
#
# COMPACT_ATOMS: atom_id res chain seq x y z
N VAL A 1 -3.75 -7.12 0.51
CA VAL A 1 -2.65 -6.42 1.22
C VAL A 1 -1.62 -7.45 1.65
N TYR A 2 -0.34 -7.13 1.58
CA TYR A 2 0.74 -7.94 2.16
C TYR A 2 1.45 -7.13 3.22
N ILE A 3 1.77 -7.73 4.36
CA ILE A 3 2.38 -7.05 5.50
C ILE A 3 3.57 -7.88 5.96
N PHE A 4 4.73 -7.24 6.10
CA PHE A 4 5.97 -7.84 6.57
C PHE A 4 6.41 -7.07 7.81
N GLN A 5 6.50 -7.75 8.95
CA GLN A 5 6.86 -7.14 10.22
C GLN A 5 8.04 -7.86 10.86
N GLY A 6 9.07 -7.10 11.21
CA GLY A 6 10.24 -7.61 11.94
C GLY A 6 9.96 -7.79 13.43
N LYS A 7 10.65 -8.75 14.07
CA LYS A 7 10.52 -9.01 15.52
C LYS A 7 11.06 -7.88 16.40
N ALA A 8 11.98 -7.05 15.88
CA ALA A 8 12.73 -6.06 16.63
C ALA A 8 12.44 -4.61 16.19
N GLU A 9 11.29 -4.38 15.53
CA GLU A 9 10.85 -3.16 14.83
C GLU A 9 11.07 -3.18 13.31
N GLY A 10 10.22 -2.43 12.60
CA GLY A 10 10.12 -2.38 11.14
C GLY A 10 8.88 -3.07 10.60
N CYS A 11 8.09 -2.32 9.83
CA CYS A 11 6.90 -2.83 9.14
C CYS A 11 6.92 -2.34 7.69
N VAL A 12 6.67 -3.21 6.73
CA VAL A 12 6.46 -2.82 5.33
C VAL A 12 5.15 -3.43 4.87
N ALA A 13 4.29 -2.63 4.25
CA ALA A 13 3.06 -3.11 3.65
C ALA A 13 3.04 -2.86 2.14
N PHE A 14 2.44 -3.79 1.41
CA PHE A 14 2.16 -3.67 -0.01
C PHE A 14 0.65 -3.65 -0.20
N LEU A 15 0.12 -2.49 -0.60
CA LEU A 15 -1.26 -2.33 -1.01
C LEU A 15 -1.33 -2.54 -2.53
N VAL A 16 -2.13 -3.50 -2.98
CA VAL A 16 -2.17 -3.90 -4.39
C VAL A 16 -3.57 -3.64 -4.93
N ASN A 17 -3.65 -2.85 -6.00
CA ASN A 17 -4.84 -2.74 -6.83
C ASN A 17 -4.64 -3.55 -8.12
N THR A 18 -5.35 -4.68 -8.24
CA THR A 18 -5.28 -5.54 -9.42
C THR A 18 -6.28 -5.14 -10.51
N ASP A 19 -7.20 -4.21 -10.23
CA ASP A 19 -8.15 -3.71 -11.22
C ASP A 19 -7.37 -2.96 -12.32
N LYS A 20 -7.55 -3.39 -13.57
CA LYS A 20 -6.81 -2.87 -14.73
C LYS A 20 -7.28 -1.50 -15.22
N ARG A 21 -8.44 -1.03 -14.74
CA ARG A 21 -9.11 0.17 -15.28
C ARG A 21 -9.44 1.17 -14.20
N ASN A 22 -9.79 0.70 -13.01
CA ASN A 22 -10.31 1.54 -11.96
C ASN A 22 -9.27 1.80 -10.87
N ASN A 23 -9.19 3.06 -10.44
CA ASN A 23 -8.51 3.42 -9.21
C ASN A 23 -9.33 2.93 -8.02
N ALA A 24 -8.65 2.62 -6.92
CA ALA A 24 -9.27 2.16 -5.69
C ALA A 24 -8.81 2.99 -4.50
N THR A 25 -9.75 3.38 -3.64
CA THR A 25 -9.43 3.92 -2.32
C THR A 25 -9.60 2.82 -1.29
N VAL A 26 -8.54 2.53 -0.54
CA VAL A 26 -8.56 1.49 0.50
C VAL A 26 -8.25 2.08 1.87
N GLN A 27 -8.92 1.59 2.90
CA GLN A 27 -8.64 1.90 4.30
C GLN A 27 -7.62 0.89 4.85
N PHE A 28 -6.48 1.37 5.33
CA PHE A 28 -5.47 0.56 5.98
C PHE A 28 -4.95 1.28 7.24
N HIS A 29 -5.04 0.61 8.39
CA HIS A 29 -4.68 1.18 9.70
C HIS A 29 -5.34 2.57 9.97
N GLY A 30 -6.61 2.73 9.58
CA GLY A 30 -7.37 3.98 9.76
C GLY A 30 -6.97 5.12 8.82
N THR A 31 -6.06 4.87 7.87
CA THR A 31 -5.65 5.82 6.84
C THR A 31 -6.19 5.39 5.48
N SER A 32 -6.68 6.34 4.70
CA SER A 32 -7.13 6.10 3.33
C SER A 32 -5.97 6.24 2.33
N TYR A 33 -5.79 5.25 1.46
CA TYR A 33 -4.80 5.25 0.39
C TYR A 33 -5.49 5.15 -0.96
N ASN A 34 -5.13 6.05 -1.87
CA ASN A 34 -5.58 6.00 -3.26
C ASN A 34 -4.56 5.24 -4.10
N LEU A 35 -5.01 4.15 -4.71
CA LEU A 35 -4.26 3.25 -5.56
C LEU A 35 -4.70 3.42 -7.01
N PRO A 36 -3.81 3.89 -7.91
CA PRO A 36 -4.08 3.84 -9.33
C PRO A 36 -4.44 2.43 -9.82
N ALA A 37 -5.14 2.34 -10.94
CA ALA A 37 -5.38 1.08 -11.64
C ALA A 37 -4.07 0.30 -11.86
N HIS A 38 -4.10 -1.00 -11.60
CA HIS A 38 -2.98 -1.92 -11.80
C HIS A 38 -1.67 -1.49 -11.12
N SER A 39 -1.75 -1.07 -9.84
CA SER A 39 -0.61 -0.53 -9.10
C SER A 39 -0.36 -1.22 -7.78
N ILE A 40 0.87 -1.03 -7.27
CA ILE A 40 1.29 -1.42 -5.93
C ILE A 40 1.80 -0.18 -5.22
N SER A 41 1.21 0.16 -4.07
CA SER A 41 1.79 1.10 -3.11
C SER A 41 2.60 0.37 -2.07
N ILE A 42 3.82 0.82 -1.83
CA ILE A 42 4.73 0.34 -0.81
C ILE A 42 4.67 1.32 0.35
N LEU A 43 4.27 0.84 1.52
CA LEU A 43 4.20 1.63 2.75
C LEU A 43 5.40 1.34 3.64
N GLY A 44 6.20 2.37 3.92
CA GLY A 44 7.20 2.37 4.98
C GLY A 44 6.52 2.45 6.34
N ASP A 45 7.04 1.70 7.31
CA ASP A 45 6.47 1.55 8.66
C ASP A 45 4.97 1.22 8.68
N CYS A 46 4.48 0.58 7.60
CA CYS A 46 3.07 0.30 7.37
C CYS A 46 2.14 1.53 7.48
N LYS A 47 2.67 2.71 7.17
CA LYS A 47 1.98 3.98 7.33
C LYS A 47 2.20 4.92 6.17
N ASP A 48 3.45 5.23 5.83
CA ASP A 48 3.72 6.26 4.82
C ASP A 48 3.94 5.60 3.46
N GLU A 49 3.19 6.03 2.43
CA GLU A 49 3.43 5.59 1.06
C GLU A 49 4.75 6.16 0.55
N ILE A 50 5.80 5.35 0.60
CA ILE A 50 7.15 5.74 0.17
C ILE A 50 7.32 5.57 -1.34
N TYR A 51 6.49 4.74 -1.98
CA TYR A 51 6.51 4.53 -3.42
C TYR A 51 5.18 3.95 -3.91
N ASN A 52 4.76 4.32 -5.12
CA ASN A 52 3.72 3.62 -5.86
C ASN A 52 4.20 3.38 -7.29
N THR A 53 3.92 2.19 -7.84
CA THR A 53 4.43 1.78 -9.16
C THR A 53 3.82 2.52 -10.36
N ALA A 54 2.79 3.34 -10.14
CA ALA A 54 2.01 4.01 -11.19
C ALA A 54 1.69 5.49 -10.85
N LYS A 55 2.34 6.07 -9.84
CA LYS A 55 2.30 7.51 -9.53
C LYS A 55 3.56 8.21 -10.01
#